data_AF-A0A377ZQ08-F1
#
_entry.id   AF-A0A377ZQ08-F1
#
_cell.length_a   1.000
_cell.length_b   1.000
_cell.length_c   1.000
_cell.angle_alpha   90.00
_cell.angle_beta   90.00
_cell.angle_gamma   90.00
#
_symmetry.space_group_name_H-M   'P 1'
#
loop_
_entity.id
_entity.type
_entity.pdbx_description
1 polymer ?
#
loop_
_entity_poly.entity_id
_entity_poly.type
_entity_poly.pdbx_seq_one_letter_code
_entity_poly.pdbx_strand_id
1 'polypeptide(L)'
;MPGAPLIVHERVALLYRHHDFAPENTISCNDIRLIKSLVLRGSGVTLLSLLDVLDEVQRGQLAFVPLRSTLLRPLTLALCTAPSRQLSRPAQMAIQTLSAVIESMATVSPAAR
;
A
#
# COMPACT_ATOMS: atom_id res chain seq x y z
N MET A 1 3.99 18.15 8.59
CA MET A 1 3.23 17.17 9.41
C MET A 1 4.15 15.99 9.69
N PRO A 2 4.11 15.33 10.86
CA PRO A 2 5.11 14.32 11.16
C PRO A 2 5.00 13.10 10.22
N GLY A 3 6.11 12.40 10.01
CA GLY A 3 6.24 11.14 9.26
C GLY A 3 7.58 10.49 9.61
N ALA A 4 7.88 9.22 9.37
CA ALA A 4 7.12 8.04 8.92
C ALA A 4 6.37 7.35 10.11
N PRO A 5 5.47 6.35 9.92
CA PRO A 5 5.77 5.07 9.29
C PRO A 5 4.67 4.66 8.31
N LEU A 6 4.90 4.90 7.02
CA LEU A 6 4.21 4.17 5.97
C LEU A 6 5.13 3.06 5.50
N ILE A 7 4.58 1.88 5.24
CA ILE A 7 5.35 0.71 4.74
C ILE A 7 6.09 0.99 3.42
N VAL A 8 5.68 2.04 2.71
CA VAL A 8 6.29 2.50 1.46
C VAL A 8 7.41 3.52 1.65
N HIS A 9 7.59 4.12 2.84
CA HIS A 9 8.47 5.28 3.02
C HIS A 9 9.92 4.99 2.61
N GLU A 10 10.52 3.90 3.10
CA GLU A 10 11.90 3.53 2.74
C GLU A 10 12.05 3.22 1.25
N ARG A 11 11.03 2.59 0.65
CA ARG A 11 11.00 2.28 -0.79
C ARG A 11 10.97 3.56 -1.62
N VAL A 12 10.15 4.54 -1.23
CA VAL A 12 10.07 5.84 -1.90
C VAL A 12 11.40 6.59 -1.78
N ALA A 13 11.99 6.62 -0.59
CA ALA A 13 13.29 7.26 -0.36
C ALA A 13 14.39 6.61 -1.22
N LEU A 14 14.39 5.28 -1.36
CA LEU A 14 15.32 4.56 -2.23
C LEU A 14 15.14 4.97 -3.70
N LEU A 15 13.91 5.02 -4.19
CA LEU A 15 13.63 5.44 -5.57
C LEU A 15 14.12 6.86 -5.84
N TYR A 16 13.82 7.79 -4.94
CA TYR A 16 14.21 9.19 -5.10
C TYR A 16 15.72 9.33 -5.16
N ARG A 17 16.46 8.66 -4.26
CA ARG A 17 17.93 8.67 -4.29
C ARG A 17 18.50 8.01 -5.54
N HIS A 18 17.94 6.87 -5.95
CA HIS A 18 18.47 6.14 -7.11
C HIS A 18 18.31 6.92 -8.41
N HIS A 19 17.22 7.68 -8.54
CA HIS A 19 16.93 8.49 -9.73
C HIS A 19 17.39 9.95 -9.61
N ASP A 20 18.13 10.31 -8.57
CA ASP A 20 18.51 11.70 -8.24
C ASP A 20 17.31 12.66 -8.32
N PHE A 21 16.17 12.21 -7.81
CA PHE A 21 14.89 12.89 -7.92
C PHE A 21 14.55 13.62 -6.62
N ALA A 22 14.49 14.95 -6.69
CA ALA A 22 14.18 15.83 -5.57
C ALA A 22 13.05 16.81 -5.94
N PRO A 23 11.77 16.45 -5.69
CA PRO A 23 10.64 17.31 -6.04
C PRO A 23 10.58 18.56 -5.15
N GLU A 24 10.51 19.75 -5.78
CA GLU A 24 10.51 21.05 -5.09
C GLU A 24 9.27 21.26 -4.20
N ASN A 25 8.09 20.85 -4.66
CA ASN A 25 6.82 20.98 -3.94
C ASN A 25 6.39 19.65 -3.32
N THR A 26 6.95 19.31 -2.16
CA THR A 26 6.64 18.07 -1.45
C THR A 26 5.77 18.31 -0.24
N ILE A 27 4.64 17.59 -0.16
CA ILE A 27 3.85 17.47 1.07
C ILE A 27 4.29 16.18 1.78
N SER A 28 4.87 16.31 2.98
CA SER A 28 5.20 15.16 3.82
C SER A 28 4.10 14.88 4.84
N CYS A 29 3.55 13.67 4.81
CA CYS A 29 2.47 13.19 5.66
C CYS A 29 2.56 11.66 5.83
N ASN A 30 2.18 11.15 6.98
CA ASN A 30 2.05 9.71 7.26
C ASN A 30 0.60 9.27 7.53
N ASP A 31 -0.37 10.18 7.41
CA ASP A 31 -1.79 9.88 7.50
C ASP A 31 -2.34 9.63 6.10
N ILE A 32 -2.60 8.35 5.80
CA ILE A 32 -3.14 7.91 4.51
C ILE A 32 -4.45 8.62 4.18
N ARG A 33 -5.33 8.88 5.16
CA ARG A 33 -6.61 9.56 4.92
C ARG A 33 -6.39 10.98 4.46
N LEU A 34 -5.46 11.70 5.08
CA LEU A 34 -5.09 13.05 4.67
C LEU A 34 -4.45 13.05 3.28
N ILE A 35 -3.51 12.14 3.02
CA ILE A 35 -2.86 11.98 1.71
C ILE A 35 -3.93 11.75 0.62
N LYS A 36 -4.85 10.81 0.82
CA LYS A 36 -5.95 10.55 -0.13
C LYS A 36 -6.80 11.80 -0.35
N SER A 37 -7.17 12.51 0.72
CA SER A 37 -8.00 13.71 0.60
C SER A 37 -7.34 14.80 -0.23
N LEU A 38 -6.01 14.95 -0.13
CA LEU A 38 -5.25 15.91 -0.93
C LEU A 38 -5.21 15.50 -2.41
N VAL A 39 -4.94 14.22 -2.69
CA VAL A 39 -4.91 13.69 -4.06
C VAL A 39 -6.29 13.81 -4.72
N LEU A 40 -7.36 13.43 -4.00
CA LEU A 40 -8.75 13.55 -4.48
C LEU A 40 -9.17 15.00 -4.75
N ARG A 41 -8.55 15.98 -4.07
CA ARG A 41 -8.77 17.41 -4.30
C ARG A 41 -7.87 17.99 -5.40
N GLY A 42 -7.05 17.17 -6.06
CA GLY A 42 -6.14 17.61 -7.13
C GLY A 42 -4.89 18.31 -6.63
N SER A 43 -4.51 18.16 -5.36
CA SER A 43 -3.29 18.79 -4.80
C SER A 43 -1.98 18.14 -5.28
N GLY A 44 -2.04 17.03 -6.02
CA GLY A 44 -0.88 16.37 -6.60
C GLY A 44 -1.05 14.85 -6.72
N VAL A 45 0.09 14.16 -6.90
CA VAL A 45 0.19 12.69 -6.92
C VAL A 45 0.89 12.18 -5.67
N THR A 46 0.75 10.88 -5.38
CA THR A 46 1.37 10.26 -4.22
C THR A 46 1.83 8.84 -4.52
N LEU A 47 2.70 8.30 -3.67
CA LEU A 47 3.15 6.91 -3.70
C LEU A 47 2.62 6.19 -2.47
N LEU A 48 1.73 5.22 -2.70
CA LEU A 48 1.10 4.39 -1.69
C LEU A 48 1.04 2.94 -2.17
N SER A 49 0.74 2.00 -1.27
CA SER A 49 0.44 0.64 -1.69
C SER A 49 -0.95 0.57 -2.32
N LEU A 50 -1.18 -0.39 -3.22
CA LEU A 50 -2.51 -0.61 -3.78
C LEU A 50 -3.55 -0.88 -2.69
N LEU A 51 -3.15 -1.56 -1.62
CA LEU A 51 -4.01 -1.86 -0.48
C LEU A 51 -4.50 -0.59 0.23
N ASP A 52 -3.69 0.47 0.26
CA ASP A 52 -4.06 1.73 0.89
C ASP A 52 -5.19 2.45 0.14
N VAL A 53 -5.31 2.26 -1.19
CA VAL A 53 -6.21 3.02 -2.07
C VAL A 53 -7.21 2.16 -2.86
N LEU A 54 -7.33 0.87 -2.51
CA LEU A 54 -8.08 -0.10 -3.29
C LEU A 54 -9.54 0.32 -3.51
N ASP A 55 -10.21 0.81 -2.46
CA ASP A 55 -11.61 1.24 -2.52
C ASP A 55 -11.79 2.43 -3.48
N GLU A 56 -10.91 3.42 -3.39
CA GLU A 56 -10.96 4.60 -4.26
C GLU A 56 -10.70 4.24 -5.73
N VAL A 57 -9.80 3.27 -5.98
CA VAL A 57 -9.53 2.75 -7.33
C VAL A 57 -10.73 1.98 -7.87
N GLN A 58 -11.34 1.10 -7.07
CA GLN A 58 -12.55 0.35 -7.45
C GLN A 58 -13.73 1.27 -7.76
N ARG A 59 -13.84 2.40 -7.05
CA ARG A 59 -14.85 3.44 -7.29
C ARG A 59 -14.51 4.38 -8.45
N GLY A 60 -13.35 4.22 -9.09
CA GLY A 60 -12.88 5.10 -10.17
C GLY A 60 -12.53 6.53 -9.72
N GLN A 61 -12.33 6.75 -8.42
CA GLN A 61 -11.98 8.05 -7.84
C GLN A 61 -10.48 8.34 -7.91
N LEU A 62 -9.65 7.28 -7.91
CA LEU A 62 -8.21 7.36 -8.07
C LEU A 62 -7.75 6.41 -9.17
N ALA A 63 -6.73 6.84 -9.92
CA ALA A 63 -6.01 5.97 -10.83
C ALA A 63 -4.73 5.45 -10.14
N PHE A 64 -4.55 4.13 -10.10
CA PHE A 64 -3.33 3.51 -9.57
C PHE A 64 -2.40 3.12 -10.71
N VAL A 65 -1.19 3.68 -10.72
CA VAL A 65 -0.15 3.37 -11.70
C VAL A 65 0.94 2.54 -11.02
N PRO A 66 1.09 1.24 -11.32
CA PRO A 66 2.11 0.41 -10.69
C PRO A 66 3.51 0.82 -11.16
N LEU A 67 4.41 1.07 -10.21
CA LEU A 67 5.81 1.35 -10.52
C LEU A 67 6.51 0.09 -11.03
N ARG A 68 7.06 0.16 -12.25
CA ARG A 68 7.88 -0.90 -12.83
C ARG A 68 9.35 -0.59 -12.57
N SER A 69 9.89 -1.07 -11.46
CA SER A 69 11.31 -0.92 -11.12
C SER A 69 11.83 -2.21 -10.48
N THR A 70 12.97 -2.69 -10.94
CA THR A 70 13.67 -3.86 -10.36
C THR A 70 14.20 -3.60 -8.95
N LEU A 71 14.27 -2.33 -8.54
CA LEU A 71 14.72 -1.90 -7.22
C LEU A 71 13.65 -2.13 -6.13
N LEU A 72 12.39 -2.21 -6.54
CA LEU A 72 11.27 -2.39 -5.63
C LEU A 72 10.98 -3.88 -5.47
N ARG A 73 11.32 -4.43 -4.30
CA ARG A 73 10.74 -5.72 -3.89
C ARG A 73 9.23 -5.52 -3.65
N PRO A 74 8.39 -6.47 -4.12
CA PRO A 74 6.96 -6.46 -3.82
C PRO A 74 6.68 -6.27 -2.32
N LEU A 75 5.55 -5.65 -2.02
CA LEU A 75 5.03 -5.56 -0.66
C LEU A 75 4.42 -6.90 -0.28
N THR A 76 4.92 -7.52 0.80
CA THR A 76 4.37 -8.78 1.32
C THR A 76 3.32 -8.47 2.39
N LEU A 77 2.09 -8.93 2.15
CA LEU A 77 1.06 -9.03 3.18
C LEU A 77 1.11 -10.43 3.77
N ALA A 78 1.23 -10.54 5.10
CA ALA A 78 1.34 -11.81 5.80
C ALA A 78 0.31 -11.91 6.93
N LEU A 79 -0.33 -13.07 7.06
CA LEU A 79 -1.16 -13.43 8.19
C LEU A 79 -0.32 -14.28 9.17
N CYS A 80 -0.06 -13.75 10.36
CA CYS A 80 0.89 -14.34 11.30
C CYS A 80 0.21 -14.78 12.60
N THR A 81 0.62 -15.94 13.12
CA THR A 81 0.26 -16.43 14.46
C THR A 81 1.52 -16.76 15.25
N ALA A 82 1.44 -16.72 16.57
CA ALA A 82 2.56 -17.15 17.41
C ALA A 82 2.85 -18.65 17.20
N PRO A 83 4.11 -19.06 16.99
CA PRO A 83 4.46 -20.40 16.51
C PRO A 83 4.03 -21.54 17.45
N SER A 84 3.99 -21.29 18.76
CA SER A 84 3.71 -22.32 19.78
C SER A 84 2.32 -22.20 20.40
N ARG A 85 1.43 -21.36 19.84
CA ARG A 85 0.11 -21.10 20.43
C ARG A 85 -0.91 -22.09 19.88
N GLN A 86 -1.52 -22.89 20.75
CA GLN A 86 -2.71 -23.67 20.36
C GLN A 86 -3.84 -22.68 20.02
N LEU A 87 -4.24 -22.66 18.76
CA LEU A 87 -5.30 -21.79 18.28
C LEU A 87 -6.66 -22.37 18.68
N SER A 88 -7.54 -21.50 19.16
CA SER A 88 -8.93 -21.88 19.37
C SER A 88 -9.61 -22.15 18.03
N ARG A 89 -10.68 -22.95 18.02
CA ARG A 89 -11.47 -23.22 16.82
C ARG A 89 -11.97 -21.92 16.14
N PRO A 90 -12.48 -20.90 16.86
CA PRO A 90 -12.82 -19.62 16.24
C PRO A 90 -11.63 -18.91 15.57
N ALA A 91 -10.43 -18.97 16.18
CA ALA A 91 -9.24 -18.35 15.59
C ALA A 91 -8.82 -19.07 14.29
N GLN A 92 -8.91 -20.40 14.25
CA GLN A 92 -8.67 -21.19 13.04
C GLN A 92 -9.67 -20.82 11.92
N MET A 93 -10.96 -20.68 12.26
CA MET A 93 -11.98 -20.26 11.30
C MET A 93 -11.74 -18.85 10.76
N ALA A 94 -11.33 -17.92 11.63
CA ALA A 94 -10.96 -16.57 11.23
C ALA A 94 -9.75 -16.57 10.27
N ILE A 95 -8.73 -17.38 10.56
CA ILE A 95 -7.56 -17.53 9.69
C ILE A 95 -7.97 -18.07 8.32
N GLN A 96 -8.78 -19.12 8.26
CA GLN A 96 -9.27 -19.68 7.00
C GLN A 96 -10.02 -18.63 6.17
N THR A 97 -10.89 -17.85 6.82
CA THR A 97 -11.67 -16.79 6.16
C THR A 97 -10.75 -15.68 5.64
N LEU A 98 -9.80 -15.21 6.46
CA LEU A 98 -8.87 -14.15 6.09
C LEU A 98 -7.91 -14.60 4.99
N SER A 99 -7.39 -15.82 5.03
CA SER A 99 -6.52 -16.37 3.99
C SER A 99 -7.22 -16.37 2.64
N ALA A 100 -8.47 -16.83 2.56
CA ALA A 100 -9.24 -16.83 1.32
C ALA A 100 -9.42 -15.41 0.74
N VAL A 101 -9.68 -14.41 1.60
CA VAL A 101 -9.79 -13.01 1.18
C VAL A 101 -8.44 -12.48 0.69
N ILE A 102 -7.35 -12.70 1.43
CA ILE A 102 -6.00 -12.25 1.07
C ILE A 102 -5.55 -12.86 -0.27
N GLU A 103 -5.80 -14.14 -0.50
CA GLU A 103 -5.49 -14.82 -1.76
C GLU A 103 -6.29 -14.23 -2.93
N SER A 104 -7.57 -13.89 -2.72
CA SER A 104 -8.37 -13.23 -3.76
C SER A 104 -7.82 -11.85 -4.14
N MET A 105 -7.26 -11.11 -3.18
CA MET A 105 -6.66 -9.79 -3.44
C MET A 105 -5.38 -9.88 -4.29
N ALA A 106 -4.64 -10.98 -4.23
CA ALA A 106 -3.42 -11.17 -5.03
C ALA A 106 -3.70 -11.18 -6.55
N THR A 107 -4.93 -11.45 -6.95
CA THR A 107 -5.36 -11.43 -8.37
C THR A 107 -5.76 -10.05 -8.88
N VAL A 108 -5.89 -9.05 -7.99
CA VAL A 108 -6.20 -7.67 -8.34
C VAL A 108 -4.94 -6.97 -8.82
N SER A 109 -4.51 -7.28 -10.04
CA SER A 109 -3.55 -6.47 -10.78
C SER A 109 -4.33 -5.40 -11.55
N PRO A 110 -4.13 -4.09 -11.29
CA PRO A 110 -4.69 -3.07 -12.15
C PRO A 110 -4.00 -3.24 -13.50
N ALA A 111 -4.74 -3.81 -14.45
CA ALA A 111 -4.31 -3.94 -15.83
C ALA A 111 -3.86 -2.55 -16.30
N ALA A 112 -2.58 -2.45 -16.67
CA ALA A 112 -2.02 -1.25 -17.26
C ALA A 112 -2.82 -0.92 -18.52
N ARG A 113 -3.70 0.07 -18.43
CA ARG A 113 -4.23 0.79 -19.57
C ARG A 113 -3.32 1.97 -19.84
#